data_AF-A0A7J0A5V9-F1
#
_entry.id   AF-A0A7J0A5V9-F1
#
_cell.length_a   1.000
_cell.length_b   1.000
_cell.length_c   1.000
_cell.angle_alpha   90.00
_cell.angle_beta   90.00
_cell.angle_gamma   90.00
#
_symmetry.space_group_name_H-M   'P 1'
#
loop_
_entity.id
_entity.type
_entity.pdbx_description
1 polymer ?
#
loop_
_entity_poly.entity_id
_entity_poly.type
_entity_poly.pdbx_seq_one_letter_code
_entity_poly.pdbx_strand_id
1 'polypeptide(L)'
;MIHIPSPDTIDKVWIDSDRNIRVLNSLKTLLRHGRLANTGYVSILPVDQDIEHTAGASFAPNPIYFDPENIVKLAIEGGCNGVDSTFGILGSVARRYAHKIPFIVKLNHNELLTYPNSFDQVMFGTVKEAWNMGAVAVGATIYFGSDQSRRQLIEIAEAFEYAHELGMATILWCYLRNSDFKKGAVDYHSAADLTGQADRLGVTIKANIVKQKLPTNNGGFKAIGFGKIDERMYTELSSETRLISAVIR
;
A
#
# COMPACT_ATOMS: atom_id res chain seq x y z
N MET A 1 -19.56 -10.37 -0.83
CA MET A 1 -19.62 -10.50 0.65
C MET A 1 -18.37 -9.82 1.20
N ILE A 2 -18.49 -9.00 2.23
CA ILE A 2 -17.36 -8.26 2.82
C ILE A 2 -16.83 -9.10 3.99
N HIS A 3 -15.53 -9.38 4.02
CA HIS A 3 -14.88 -10.04 5.14
C HIS A 3 -14.41 -8.98 6.15
N ILE A 4 -15.00 -8.98 7.35
CA ILE A 4 -14.60 -8.07 8.42
C ILE A 4 -13.32 -8.61 9.07
N PRO A 5 -12.31 -7.76 9.33
CA PRO A 5 -11.11 -8.19 10.04
C PRO A 5 -11.42 -8.86 11.38
N SER A 6 -10.77 -9.99 11.65
CA SER A 6 -10.95 -10.76 12.89
C SER A 6 -9.66 -11.48 13.30
N PRO A 7 -9.58 -12.02 14.54
CA PRO A 7 -8.45 -12.85 14.96
C PRO A 7 -8.17 -14.04 14.01
N ASP A 8 -9.23 -14.56 13.37
CA ASP A 8 -9.18 -15.73 12.50
C ASP A 8 -9.04 -15.36 11.01
N THR A 9 -8.65 -14.12 10.67
CA THR A 9 -8.56 -13.66 9.27
C THR A 9 -7.75 -14.61 8.38
N ILE A 10 -6.66 -15.20 8.88
CA ILE A 10 -5.88 -16.18 8.10
C ILE A 10 -6.72 -17.42 7.78
N ASP A 11 -7.35 -18.01 8.79
CA ASP A 11 -8.08 -19.28 8.66
C ASP A 11 -9.44 -19.13 7.97
N LYS A 12 -10.03 -17.93 7.99
CA LYS A 12 -11.35 -17.64 7.38
C LYS A 12 -11.28 -16.99 6.00
N VAL A 13 -10.21 -16.26 5.68
CA VAL A 13 -10.11 -15.46 4.45
C VAL A 13 -8.99 -15.96 3.55
N TRP A 14 -7.80 -16.22 4.12
CA TRP A 14 -6.61 -16.52 3.32
C TRP A 14 -6.40 -18.01 3.02
N ILE A 15 -7.01 -18.92 3.78
CA ILE A 15 -6.77 -20.36 3.64
C ILE A 15 -7.16 -20.93 2.28
N ASP A 16 -8.18 -20.35 1.63
CA ASP A 16 -8.68 -20.76 0.31
C ASP A 16 -7.99 -20.04 -0.86
N SER A 17 -6.92 -19.29 -0.58
CA SER A 17 -6.16 -18.53 -1.59
C SER A 17 -4.99 -19.34 -2.17
N ASP A 18 -4.37 -18.81 -3.22
CA ASP A 18 -3.13 -19.34 -3.80
C ASP A 18 -1.87 -18.91 -3.03
N ARG A 19 -2.01 -18.27 -1.85
CA ARG A 19 -0.87 -17.86 -1.02
C ARG A 19 -0.24 -19.09 -0.38
N ASN A 20 1.05 -19.32 -0.68
CA ASN A 20 1.77 -20.42 -0.08
C ASN A 20 1.92 -20.25 1.45
N ILE A 21 2.27 -21.33 2.14
CA ILE A 21 2.38 -21.38 3.61
C ILE A 21 3.32 -20.29 4.16
N ARG A 22 4.40 -19.96 3.44
CA ARG A 22 5.34 -18.91 3.88
C ARG A 22 4.69 -17.53 3.84
N VAL A 23 3.93 -17.22 2.79
CA VAL A 23 3.17 -15.96 2.72
C VAL A 23 2.13 -15.88 3.84
N LEU A 24 1.41 -16.97 4.12
CA LEU A 24 0.47 -17.03 5.25
C LEU A 24 1.17 -16.78 6.60
N ASN A 25 2.38 -17.31 6.78
CA ASN A 25 3.19 -17.05 7.98
C ASN A 25 3.67 -15.60 8.08
N SER A 26 3.98 -14.96 6.95
CA SER A 26 4.33 -13.53 6.91
C SER A 26 3.13 -12.64 7.26
N LEU A 27 1.95 -12.92 6.70
CA LEU A 27 0.70 -12.24 7.06
C LEU A 27 0.35 -12.46 8.54
N LYS A 28 0.50 -13.68 9.04
CA LYS A 28 0.29 -14.01 10.45
C LYS A 28 1.27 -13.27 11.36
N THR A 29 2.54 -13.19 10.97
CA THR A 29 3.56 -12.43 11.71
C THR A 29 3.15 -10.96 11.84
N LEU A 30 2.72 -10.34 10.74
CA LEU A 30 2.25 -8.95 10.73
C LEU A 30 0.99 -8.76 11.60
N LEU A 31 -0.03 -9.61 11.44
CA LEU A 31 -1.31 -9.52 12.17
C LEU A 31 -1.18 -9.82 13.68
N ARG A 32 -0.13 -10.50 14.10
CA ARG A 32 0.10 -10.90 15.51
C ARG A 32 1.13 -10.03 16.23
N HIS A 33 1.69 -9.02 15.56
CA HIS A 33 2.64 -8.10 16.16
C HIS A 33 1.97 -6.80 16.63
N GLY A 34 2.57 -6.12 17.60
CA GLY A 34 2.12 -4.81 18.07
C GLY A 34 0.83 -4.81 18.88
N ARG A 35 0.28 -3.61 19.13
CA ARG A 35 -0.88 -3.35 19.98
C ARG A 35 -2.19 -3.94 19.43
N LEU A 36 -2.29 -4.07 18.10
CA LEU A 36 -3.46 -4.64 17.43
C LEU A 36 -3.33 -6.15 17.15
N ALA A 37 -2.35 -6.80 17.77
CA ALA A 37 -2.12 -8.24 17.62
C ALA A 37 -3.39 -9.07 17.84
N ASN A 38 -3.66 -10.00 16.92
CA ASN A 38 -4.81 -10.91 16.94
C ASN A 38 -6.18 -10.22 16.88
N THR A 39 -6.28 -8.95 16.49
CA THR A 39 -7.58 -8.28 16.26
C THR A 39 -8.08 -8.45 14.83
N GLY A 40 -7.18 -8.81 13.91
CA GLY A 40 -7.40 -8.76 12.47
C GLY A 40 -7.05 -7.42 11.83
N TYR A 41 -6.93 -6.35 12.62
CA TYR A 41 -6.52 -5.02 12.15
C TYR A 41 -5.00 -4.87 12.20
N VAL A 42 -4.47 -3.98 11.36
CA VAL A 42 -3.04 -3.62 11.33
C VAL A 42 -2.86 -2.11 11.50
N SER A 43 -1.83 -1.75 12.25
CA SER A 43 -1.27 -0.41 12.35
C SER A 43 0.16 -0.46 11.83
N ILE A 44 0.41 0.13 10.67
CA ILE A 44 1.74 0.20 10.06
C ILE A 44 2.19 1.65 10.14
N LEU A 45 3.46 1.89 10.48
CA LEU A 45 4.07 3.21 10.39
C LEU A 45 4.81 3.34 9.04
N PRO A 46 4.21 3.99 8.02
CA PRO A 46 4.88 4.27 6.76
C PRO A 46 5.73 5.54 6.86
N VAL A 47 7.00 5.44 6.51
CA VAL A 47 7.93 6.58 6.39
C VAL A 47 8.80 6.39 5.15
N ASP A 48 8.29 6.82 4.00
CA ASP A 48 8.98 6.90 2.70
C ASP A 48 9.00 8.33 2.11
N GLN A 49 8.40 9.26 2.85
CA GLN A 49 8.24 10.68 2.54
C GLN A 49 9.57 11.44 2.40
N ASP A 50 10.67 10.90 2.90
CA ASP A 50 12.00 11.46 2.69
C ASP A 50 12.43 11.40 1.21
N ILE A 51 11.93 10.40 0.48
CA ILE A 51 12.10 10.30 -0.97
C ILE A 51 10.94 10.99 -1.69
N GLU A 52 9.69 10.70 -1.32
CA GLU A 52 8.50 11.18 -2.05
C GLU A 52 8.29 12.70 -1.94
N HIS A 53 8.67 13.32 -0.81
CA HIS A 53 8.40 14.73 -0.50
C HIS A 53 9.65 15.56 -0.16
N THR A 54 10.85 15.02 -0.39
CA THR A 54 12.16 15.59 0.05
C THR A 54 12.43 15.43 1.55
N ALA A 55 13.57 14.81 1.89
CA ALA A 55 14.00 14.56 3.26
C ALA A 55 14.05 15.82 4.13
N GLY A 56 14.57 16.92 3.59
CA GLY A 56 14.63 18.21 4.29
C GLY A 56 13.26 18.71 4.73
N ALA A 57 12.26 18.66 3.85
CA ALA A 57 10.90 19.09 4.18
C ALA A 57 10.22 18.13 5.17
N SER A 58 10.43 16.83 4.99
CA SER A 58 9.81 15.78 5.80
C SER A 58 10.34 15.71 7.24
N PHE A 59 11.63 15.91 7.46
CA PHE A 59 12.27 15.72 8.77
C PHE A 59 12.70 17.02 9.47
N ALA A 60 12.71 18.18 8.80
CA ALA A 60 12.98 19.46 9.47
C ALA A 60 12.08 19.74 10.69
N PRO A 61 10.77 19.38 10.71
CA PRO A 61 9.94 19.58 11.90
C PRO A 61 10.40 18.81 13.13
N ASN A 62 11.08 17.66 12.94
CA ASN A 62 11.72 16.92 14.02
C ASN A 62 12.99 16.21 13.51
N PRO A 63 14.16 16.88 13.61
CA PRO A 63 15.40 16.41 12.98
C PRO A 63 15.94 15.08 13.47
N ILE A 64 15.45 14.54 14.59
CA ILE A 64 15.90 13.21 15.07
C ILE A 64 15.59 12.11 14.06
N TYR A 65 14.59 12.30 13.20
CA TYR A 65 14.19 11.31 12.18
C TYR A 65 15.07 11.31 10.94
N PHE A 66 16.06 12.20 10.83
CA PHE A 66 17.16 12.00 9.88
C PHE A 66 17.99 10.76 10.20
N ASP A 67 17.99 10.30 11.46
CA ASP A 67 18.52 9.00 11.85
C ASP A 67 17.45 7.90 11.62
N PRO A 68 17.67 6.97 10.68
CA PRO A 68 16.76 5.86 10.39
C PRO A 68 16.34 5.04 11.62
N GLU A 69 17.21 4.92 12.62
CA GLU A 69 16.92 4.14 13.83
C GLU A 69 15.73 4.71 14.60
N ASN A 70 15.56 6.03 14.62
CA ASN A 70 14.48 6.67 15.37
C ASN A 70 13.10 6.43 14.74
N ILE A 71 13.04 6.17 13.43
CA ILE A 71 11.80 5.75 12.75
C ILE A 71 11.36 4.37 13.28
N VAL A 72 12.30 3.43 13.38
CA VAL A 72 12.00 2.07 13.86
C VAL A 72 11.67 2.08 15.35
N LYS A 73 12.38 2.87 16.17
CA LYS A 73 12.04 3.07 17.59
C LYS A 73 10.63 3.62 17.76
N LEU A 74 10.26 4.63 16.98
CA LEU A 74 8.91 5.20 16.99
C LEU A 74 7.84 4.15 16.67
N ALA A 75 8.07 3.28 15.67
CA ALA A 75 7.14 2.21 15.34
C ALA A 75 6.96 1.21 16.50
N ILE A 76 8.05 0.85 17.18
CA ILE A 76 8.03 -0.06 18.34
C ILE A 76 7.29 0.60 19.52
N GLU A 77 7.63 1.85 19.85
CA GLU A 77 6.99 2.61 20.94
C GLU A 77 5.50 2.85 20.68
N GLY A 78 5.15 3.12 19.42
CA GLY A 78 3.76 3.24 18.95
C GLY A 78 2.97 1.94 19.02
N GLY A 79 3.65 0.80 19.22
CA GLY A 79 3.03 -0.52 19.19
C GLY A 79 2.49 -0.87 17.81
N CYS A 80 3.15 -0.45 16.73
CA CYS A 80 2.77 -0.78 15.37
C CYS A 80 2.94 -2.28 15.11
N ASN A 81 2.13 -2.82 14.21
CA ASN A 81 2.28 -4.17 13.64
C ASN A 81 3.54 -4.28 12.78
N GLY A 82 3.97 -3.18 12.17
CA GLY A 82 5.17 -3.14 11.34
C GLY A 82 5.57 -1.71 10.99
N VAL A 83 6.76 -1.60 10.40
CA VAL A 83 7.31 -0.35 9.87
C VAL A 83 7.52 -0.52 8.37
N ASP A 84 7.01 0.44 7.59
CA ASP A 84 7.18 0.51 6.14
C ASP A 84 8.10 1.67 5.80
N SER A 85 9.18 1.41 5.06
CA SER A 85 10.13 2.45 4.66
C SER A 85 11.04 2.00 3.52
N THR A 86 11.92 2.88 3.09
CA THR A 86 12.81 2.72 1.93
C THR A 86 13.92 1.70 2.21
N PHE A 87 14.55 1.21 1.14
CA PHE A 87 15.73 0.33 1.24
C PHE A 87 16.85 0.96 2.08
N GLY A 88 17.11 2.27 1.93
CA GLY A 88 18.17 2.96 2.65
C GLY A 88 17.90 3.02 4.16
N ILE A 89 16.68 3.40 4.54
CA ILE A 89 16.27 3.50 5.95
C ILE A 89 16.32 2.12 6.60
N LEU A 90 15.57 1.14 6.07
CA LEU A 90 15.49 -0.17 6.72
C LEU A 90 16.80 -0.96 6.62
N GLY A 91 17.50 -0.88 5.49
CA GLY A 91 18.77 -1.57 5.27
C GLY A 91 19.86 -1.14 6.26
N SER A 92 19.89 0.14 6.64
CA SER A 92 20.88 0.67 7.59
C SER A 92 20.74 0.08 9.01
N VAL A 93 19.56 -0.43 9.37
CA VAL A 93 19.25 -0.91 10.73
C VAL A 93 18.70 -2.34 10.77
N ALA A 94 18.59 -3.02 9.62
CA ALA A 94 17.94 -4.32 9.47
C ALA A 94 18.47 -5.40 10.45
N ARG A 95 19.79 -5.58 10.54
CA ARG A 95 20.40 -6.57 11.44
C ARG A 95 20.03 -6.36 12.91
N ARG A 96 19.74 -5.12 13.30
CA ARG A 96 19.39 -4.76 14.68
C ARG A 96 17.91 -4.94 15.00
N TYR A 97 17.02 -4.82 14.01
CA TYR A 97 15.57 -4.70 14.25
C TYR A 97 14.64 -5.58 13.42
N ALA A 98 15.06 -6.15 12.29
CA ALA A 98 14.16 -6.97 11.45
C ALA A 98 13.59 -8.18 12.20
N HIS A 99 14.29 -8.67 13.23
CA HIS A 99 13.83 -9.74 14.12
C HIS A 99 13.02 -9.26 15.35
N LYS A 100 12.79 -7.94 15.48
CA LYS A 100 12.10 -7.31 16.60
C LYS A 100 10.75 -6.70 16.21
N ILE A 101 10.66 -6.15 15.00
CA ILE A 101 9.43 -5.59 14.43
C ILE A 101 9.35 -5.98 12.95
N PRO A 102 8.19 -6.38 12.43
CA PRO A 102 7.97 -6.63 11.02
C PRO A 102 8.39 -5.47 10.13
N PHE A 103 9.36 -5.73 9.24
CA PHE A 103 9.77 -4.80 8.21
C PHE A 103 8.93 -5.01 6.94
N ILE A 104 8.47 -3.90 6.38
CA ILE A 104 7.85 -3.81 5.05
C ILE A 104 8.76 -2.91 4.22
N VAL A 105 9.38 -3.44 3.17
CA VAL A 105 10.31 -2.64 2.35
C VAL A 105 9.59 -2.08 1.15
N LYS A 106 9.56 -0.75 1.03
CA LYS A 106 8.97 -0.04 -0.11
C LYS A 106 9.87 -0.16 -1.33
N LEU A 107 9.37 -0.82 -2.38
CA LEU A 107 10.14 -1.23 -3.56
C LEU A 107 10.38 -0.11 -4.57
N ASN A 108 9.43 0.80 -4.69
CA ASN A 108 9.44 1.86 -5.67
C ASN A 108 9.14 3.21 -5.03
N HIS A 109 9.61 4.27 -5.67
CA HIS A 109 9.33 5.63 -5.26
C HIS A 109 9.15 6.52 -6.48
N ASN A 110 8.42 7.62 -6.27
CA ASN A 110 8.52 8.81 -7.10
C ASN A 110 9.47 9.78 -6.41
N GLU A 111 10.22 10.52 -7.19
CA GLU A 111 11.22 11.48 -6.71
C GLU A 111 10.89 12.90 -7.21
N LEU A 112 11.34 13.93 -6.49
CA LEU A 112 11.00 15.34 -6.76
C LEU A 112 12.17 16.16 -7.34
N LEU A 113 13.17 15.51 -7.94
CA LEU A 113 14.25 16.17 -8.69
C LEU A 113 13.98 16.25 -10.19
N THR A 114 12.91 15.62 -10.70
CA THR A 114 12.42 15.81 -12.07
C THR A 114 11.46 17.00 -12.18
N TYR A 115 11.72 17.90 -13.14
CA TYR A 115 10.87 19.05 -13.44
C TYR A 115 10.47 19.10 -14.94
N PRO A 116 9.16 19.24 -15.26
CA PRO A 116 8.03 19.29 -14.33
C PRO A 116 7.83 17.96 -13.60
N ASN A 117 7.17 18.01 -12.45
CA ASN A 117 6.88 16.80 -11.67
C ASN A 117 6.09 15.79 -12.53
N SER A 118 6.52 14.53 -12.49
CA SER A 118 5.86 13.43 -13.18
C SER A 118 5.27 12.46 -12.15
N PHE A 119 4.26 11.68 -12.53
CA PHE A 119 3.69 10.65 -11.67
C PHE A 119 4.26 9.29 -12.02
N ASP A 120 5.57 9.16 -11.85
CA ASP A 120 6.29 7.96 -12.23
C ASP A 120 6.99 7.26 -11.07
N GLN A 121 6.41 6.14 -10.64
CA GLN A 121 7.00 5.27 -9.65
C GLN A 121 8.00 4.34 -10.34
N VAL A 122 9.26 4.40 -9.91
CA VAL A 122 10.34 3.55 -10.44
C VAL A 122 10.88 2.64 -9.35
N MET A 123 11.37 1.46 -9.72
CA MET A 123 11.93 0.51 -8.76
C MET A 123 13.28 1.01 -8.24
N PHE A 124 13.43 1.09 -6.91
CA PHE A 124 14.67 1.53 -6.24
C PHE A 124 15.52 0.35 -5.75
N GLY A 125 14.98 -0.86 -5.80
CA GLY A 125 15.67 -2.09 -5.43
C GLY A 125 14.83 -3.30 -5.78
N THR A 126 15.30 -4.46 -5.33
CA THR A 126 14.69 -5.75 -5.67
C THR A 126 13.99 -6.38 -4.47
N VAL A 127 12.99 -7.21 -4.77
CA VAL A 127 12.32 -8.08 -3.81
C VAL A 127 13.34 -8.98 -3.08
N LYS A 128 14.38 -9.46 -3.78
CA LYS A 128 15.40 -10.33 -3.19
C LYS A 128 16.24 -9.62 -2.14
N GLU A 129 16.57 -8.35 -2.36
CA GLU A 129 17.28 -7.53 -1.37
C GLU A 129 16.42 -7.32 -0.12
N ALA A 130 15.14 -6.98 -0.28
CA ALA A 130 14.20 -6.87 0.84
C ALA A 130 14.11 -8.18 1.65
N TRP A 131 14.02 -9.32 0.96
CA TRP A 131 14.03 -10.64 1.58
C TRP A 131 15.34 -10.91 2.34
N ASN A 132 16.50 -10.60 1.74
CA ASN A 132 17.81 -10.75 2.39
C ASN A 132 17.96 -9.88 3.67
N MET A 133 17.22 -8.76 3.78
CA MET A 133 17.18 -7.94 4.99
C MET A 133 16.37 -8.58 6.13
N GLY A 134 15.59 -9.63 5.85
CA GLY A 134 14.65 -10.23 6.80
C GLY A 134 13.28 -9.53 6.82
N ALA A 135 12.92 -8.80 5.77
CA ALA A 135 11.58 -8.23 5.65
C ALA A 135 10.53 -9.34 5.57
N VAL A 136 9.39 -9.13 6.23
CA VAL A 136 8.24 -10.05 6.14
C VAL A 136 7.31 -9.68 5.00
N ALA A 137 7.44 -8.45 4.50
CA ALA A 137 6.59 -7.92 3.45
C ALA A 137 7.34 -6.92 2.57
N VAL A 138 6.79 -6.68 1.39
CA VAL A 138 7.20 -5.60 0.48
C VAL A 138 6.03 -4.69 0.18
N GLY A 139 6.32 -3.41 0.01
CA GLY A 139 5.36 -2.37 -0.35
C GLY A 139 5.62 -1.82 -1.75
N ALA A 140 4.59 -1.40 -2.47
CA ALA A 140 4.75 -0.66 -3.72
C ALA A 140 3.60 0.36 -3.92
N THR A 141 3.81 1.35 -4.77
CA THR A 141 2.77 2.32 -5.17
C THR A 141 2.51 2.21 -6.66
N ILE A 142 1.24 2.25 -7.07
CA ILE A 142 0.84 2.53 -8.44
C ILE A 142 0.12 3.87 -8.46
N TYR A 143 0.51 4.73 -9.40
CA TYR A 143 -0.19 5.96 -9.71
C TYR A 143 -1.21 5.75 -10.83
N PHE A 144 -2.34 5.10 -10.51
CA PHE A 144 -3.38 4.77 -11.46
C PHE A 144 -3.94 6.01 -12.18
N GLY A 145 -4.02 5.93 -13.50
CA GLY A 145 -4.46 7.05 -14.34
C GLY A 145 -3.32 7.95 -14.83
N SER A 146 -2.09 7.75 -14.34
CA SER A 146 -0.90 8.42 -14.90
C SER A 146 -0.45 7.74 -16.17
N ASP A 147 0.36 8.45 -16.98
CA ASP A 147 0.90 7.94 -18.24
C ASP A 147 1.69 6.64 -18.06
N GLN A 148 2.41 6.51 -16.93
CA GLN A 148 3.27 5.37 -16.63
C GLN A 148 2.57 4.26 -15.83
N SER A 149 1.29 4.44 -15.48
CA SER A 149 0.55 3.49 -14.63
C SER A 149 0.51 2.05 -15.17
N ARG A 150 0.49 1.86 -16.50
CA ARG A 150 0.53 0.51 -17.10
C ARG A 150 1.88 -0.18 -16.92
N ARG A 151 2.99 0.55 -17.07
CA ARG A 151 4.34 0.04 -16.81
C ARG A 151 4.48 -0.37 -15.35
N GLN A 152 4.09 0.53 -14.44
CA GLN A 152 4.09 0.29 -12.99
C GLN A 152 3.26 -0.94 -12.62
N LEU A 153 2.08 -1.12 -13.23
CA LEU A 153 1.23 -2.29 -13.00
C LEU A 153 1.93 -3.61 -13.36
N ILE A 154 2.63 -3.65 -14.50
CA ILE A 154 3.37 -4.84 -14.95
C ILE A 154 4.53 -5.14 -13.99
N GLU A 155 5.35 -4.13 -13.69
CA GLU A 155 6.51 -4.27 -12.80
C GLU A 155 6.11 -4.76 -11.41
N ILE A 156 5.01 -4.22 -10.87
CA ILE A 156 4.54 -4.60 -9.53
C ILE A 156 3.87 -5.97 -9.54
N ALA A 157 3.17 -6.35 -10.61
CA ALA A 157 2.65 -7.71 -10.74
C ALA A 157 3.78 -8.75 -10.71
N GLU A 158 4.88 -8.51 -11.44
CA GLU A 158 6.07 -9.36 -11.44
C GLU A 158 6.75 -9.38 -10.06
N ALA A 159 6.93 -8.21 -9.45
CA ALA A 159 7.54 -8.10 -8.12
C ALA A 159 6.70 -8.80 -7.04
N PHE A 160 5.38 -8.69 -7.08
CA PHE A 160 4.50 -9.32 -6.09
C PHE A 160 4.46 -10.83 -6.24
N GLU A 161 4.47 -11.34 -7.47
CA GLU A 161 4.63 -12.78 -7.72
C GLU A 161 5.93 -13.28 -7.09
N TYR A 162 7.05 -12.61 -7.37
CA TYR A 162 8.35 -13.01 -6.84
C TYR A 162 8.42 -12.88 -5.30
N ALA A 163 7.76 -11.87 -4.73
CA ALA A 163 7.64 -11.73 -3.27
C ALA A 163 6.90 -12.93 -2.66
N HIS A 164 5.84 -13.40 -3.31
CA HIS A 164 5.11 -14.59 -2.88
C HIS A 164 5.93 -15.86 -3.02
N GLU A 165 6.69 -16.02 -4.10
CA GLU A 165 7.64 -17.13 -4.25
C GLU A 165 8.62 -17.20 -3.06
N LEU A 166 9.13 -16.04 -2.63
CA LEU A 166 10.02 -15.94 -1.46
C LEU A 166 9.30 -15.99 -0.10
N GLY A 167 7.96 -15.96 -0.10
CA GLY A 167 7.14 -16.11 1.10
C GLY A 167 6.80 -14.81 1.83
N MET A 168 6.97 -13.65 1.19
CA MET A 168 6.66 -12.35 1.78
C MET A 168 5.22 -11.94 1.52
N ALA A 169 4.63 -11.14 2.42
CA ALA A 169 3.39 -10.45 2.14
C ALA A 169 3.61 -9.24 1.22
N THR A 170 2.54 -8.74 0.59
CA THR A 170 2.60 -7.63 -0.36
C THR A 170 1.58 -6.56 0.02
N ILE A 171 2.00 -5.30 -0.03
CA ILE A 171 1.17 -4.14 0.30
C ILE A 171 1.20 -3.16 -0.87
N LEU A 172 0.04 -2.77 -1.39
CA LEU A 172 -0.05 -1.87 -2.54
C LEU A 172 -0.78 -0.58 -2.20
N TRP A 173 -0.14 0.55 -2.47
CA TRP A 173 -0.76 1.86 -2.44
C TRP A 173 -1.38 2.13 -3.82
N CYS A 174 -2.71 2.14 -3.88
CA CYS A 174 -3.48 2.28 -5.11
C CYS A 174 -3.90 3.74 -5.35
N TYR A 175 -2.98 4.66 -5.58
CA TYR A 175 -3.35 6.07 -5.66
C TYR A 175 -3.70 6.53 -7.07
N LEU A 176 -4.82 7.25 -7.21
CA LEU A 176 -5.16 7.89 -8.46
C LEU A 176 -4.24 9.10 -8.71
N ARG A 177 -3.84 9.29 -9.97
CA ARG A 177 -3.09 10.45 -10.47
C ARG A 177 -3.48 10.74 -11.91
N ASN A 178 -4.39 11.68 -12.11
CA ASN A 178 -4.74 12.18 -13.44
C ASN A 178 -5.36 13.57 -13.33
N SER A 179 -4.80 14.58 -14.01
CA SER A 179 -5.32 15.95 -13.94
C SER A 179 -6.79 16.08 -14.34
N ASP A 180 -7.26 15.23 -15.26
CA ASP A 180 -8.64 15.25 -15.77
C ASP A 180 -9.66 14.74 -14.75
N PHE A 181 -9.20 14.16 -13.63
CA PHE A 181 -10.06 13.76 -12.52
C PHE A 181 -10.52 14.98 -11.70
N LYS A 182 -10.02 16.17 -12.00
CA LYS A 182 -10.62 17.43 -11.54
C LYS A 182 -11.60 17.94 -12.59
N LYS A 183 -12.88 18.02 -12.23
CA LYS A 183 -13.94 18.58 -13.09
C LYS A 183 -14.56 19.79 -12.40
N GLY A 184 -14.32 20.97 -12.95
CA GLY A 184 -14.73 22.23 -12.33
C GLY A 184 -14.07 22.38 -10.95
N ALA A 185 -14.87 22.60 -9.91
CA ALA A 185 -14.41 22.72 -8.53
C ALA A 185 -14.31 21.38 -7.77
N VAL A 186 -14.68 20.26 -8.40
CA VAL A 186 -14.72 18.95 -7.73
C VAL A 186 -13.50 18.11 -8.12
N ASP A 187 -12.82 17.58 -7.10
CA ASP A 187 -11.72 16.62 -7.25
C ASP A 187 -12.24 15.20 -7.03
N TYR A 188 -12.18 14.36 -8.08
CA TYR A 188 -12.63 12.97 -8.04
C TYR A 188 -11.51 11.96 -7.78
N HIS A 189 -10.29 12.37 -7.43
CA HIS A 189 -9.20 11.43 -7.09
C HIS A 189 -9.50 10.53 -5.88
N SER A 190 -10.50 10.87 -5.08
CA SER A 190 -11.03 10.10 -3.95
C SER A 190 -12.47 9.65 -4.18
N ALA A 191 -12.91 9.55 -5.43
CA ALA A 191 -14.23 9.03 -5.77
C ALA A 191 -14.28 7.53 -5.55
N ALA A 192 -15.29 7.07 -4.82
CA ALA A 192 -15.39 5.69 -4.39
C ALA A 192 -15.36 4.69 -5.57
N ASP A 193 -16.04 5.01 -6.68
CA ASP A 193 -16.04 4.21 -7.91
C ASP A 193 -14.66 4.13 -8.60
N LEU A 194 -13.94 5.26 -8.67
CA LEU A 194 -12.59 5.28 -9.26
C LEU A 194 -11.58 4.55 -8.38
N THR A 195 -11.56 4.85 -7.08
CA THR A 195 -10.61 4.22 -6.14
C THR A 195 -10.92 2.74 -5.97
N GLY A 196 -12.20 2.34 -5.95
CA GLY A 196 -12.61 0.94 -5.89
C GLY A 196 -12.14 0.14 -7.12
N GLN A 197 -12.11 0.76 -8.30
CA GLN A 197 -11.54 0.12 -9.49
C GLN A 197 -10.02 -0.02 -9.40
N ALA A 198 -9.32 0.97 -8.86
CA ALA A 198 -7.88 0.87 -8.61
C ALA A 198 -7.55 -0.24 -7.59
N ASP A 199 -8.34 -0.33 -6.52
CA ASP A 199 -8.21 -1.40 -5.53
C ASP A 199 -8.46 -2.78 -6.15
N ARG A 200 -9.46 -2.88 -7.04
CA ARG A 200 -9.72 -4.11 -7.81
C ARG A 200 -8.52 -4.54 -8.65
N LEU A 201 -7.87 -3.60 -9.34
CA LEU A 201 -6.65 -3.91 -10.09
C LEU A 201 -5.53 -4.37 -9.16
N GLY A 202 -5.38 -3.72 -8.01
CA GLY A 202 -4.38 -4.07 -7.01
C GLY A 202 -4.51 -5.49 -6.47
N VAL A 203 -5.71 -5.90 -6.07
CA VAL A 203 -5.93 -7.29 -5.60
C VAL A 203 -5.76 -8.31 -6.72
N THR A 204 -6.06 -7.94 -7.98
CA THR A 204 -5.88 -8.82 -9.14
C THR A 204 -4.41 -9.15 -9.36
N ILE A 205 -3.49 -8.22 -9.08
CA ILE A 205 -2.04 -8.46 -9.10
C ILE A 205 -1.50 -8.93 -7.74
N LYS A 206 -2.37 -9.60 -6.96
CA LYS A 206 -2.04 -10.32 -5.72
C LYS A 206 -1.59 -9.45 -4.54
N ALA A 207 -1.94 -8.16 -4.51
CA ALA A 207 -1.77 -7.36 -3.30
C ALA A 207 -2.48 -8.03 -2.11
N ASN A 208 -1.77 -8.30 -1.01
CA ASN A 208 -2.40 -8.85 0.20
C ASN A 208 -3.09 -7.79 1.04
N ILE A 209 -2.55 -6.57 1.03
CA ILE A 209 -3.13 -5.41 1.69
C ILE A 209 -3.15 -4.27 0.68
N VAL A 210 -4.30 -3.63 0.50
CA VAL A 210 -4.42 -2.40 -0.30
C VAL A 210 -4.50 -1.20 0.63
N LYS A 211 -3.64 -0.21 0.38
CA LYS A 211 -3.68 1.10 1.03
C LYS A 211 -4.31 2.10 0.07
N GLN A 212 -5.46 2.62 0.47
CA GLN A 212 -6.24 3.59 -0.30
C GLN A 212 -6.62 4.81 0.57
N LYS A 213 -6.86 5.96 -0.07
CA LYS A 213 -7.45 7.12 0.59
C LYS A 213 -8.93 6.85 0.89
N LEU A 214 -9.41 7.30 2.05
CA LEU A 214 -10.84 7.22 2.34
C LEU A 214 -11.63 8.00 1.28
N PRO A 215 -12.62 7.39 0.60
CA PRO A 215 -13.35 8.10 -0.42
C PRO A 215 -14.18 9.25 0.17
N THR A 216 -14.15 10.41 -0.50
CA THR A 216 -14.83 11.64 -0.06
C THR A 216 -15.95 12.08 -1.00
N ASN A 217 -16.09 11.42 -2.15
CA ASN A 217 -17.21 11.56 -3.07
C ASN A 217 -17.41 10.24 -3.85
N ASN A 218 -18.30 10.25 -4.84
CA ASN A 218 -18.60 9.11 -5.70
C ASN A 218 -18.95 9.63 -7.11
N GLY A 219 -19.08 8.72 -8.09
CA GLY A 219 -19.51 9.07 -9.44
C GLY A 219 -18.42 9.69 -10.29
N GLY A 220 -17.14 9.39 -10.02
CA GLY A 220 -16.02 9.91 -10.79
C GLY A 220 -16.08 9.46 -12.25
N PHE A 221 -16.40 8.19 -12.54
CA PHE A 221 -16.53 7.72 -13.93
C PHE A 221 -17.63 8.48 -14.68
N LYS A 222 -18.78 8.69 -14.02
CA LYS A 222 -19.92 9.45 -14.57
C LYS A 222 -19.58 10.92 -14.81
N ALA A 223 -18.95 11.58 -13.84
CA ALA A 223 -18.62 13.00 -13.92
C ALA A 223 -17.52 13.32 -14.95
N ILE A 224 -16.53 12.44 -15.06
CA ILE A 224 -15.42 12.63 -15.99
C ILE A 224 -15.81 12.20 -17.40
N GLY A 225 -16.74 11.24 -17.52
CA GLY A 225 -17.26 10.74 -18.80
C GLY A 225 -16.39 9.66 -19.43
N PHE A 226 -15.72 8.84 -18.62
CA PHE A 226 -14.89 7.71 -19.07
C PHE A 226 -15.23 6.44 -18.29
N GLY A 227 -14.94 5.28 -18.86
CA GLY A 227 -15.29 3.98 -18.27
C GLY A 227 -16.66 3.46 -18.70
N LYS A 228 -17.01 2.27 -18.20
CA LYS A 228 -18.33 1.65 -18.39
C LYS A 228 -19.06 1.71 -17.05
N ILE A 229 -20.27 2.24 -17.05
CA ILE A 229 -21.07 2.42 -15.85
C ILE A 229 -22.40 1.69 -15.97
N ASP A 230 -22.92 1.26 -14.83
CA ASP A 230 -24.30 0.80 -14.64
C ASP A 230 -24.89 1.65 -13.52
N GLU A 231 -26.06 2.26 -13.76
CA GLU A 231 -26.67 3.22 -12.81
C GLU A 231 -26.94 2.57 -11.44
N ARG A 232 -27.16 1.25 -11.39
CA ARG A 232 -27.37 0.52 -10.12
C ARG A 232 -26.18 0.61 -9.18
N MET A 233 -24.96 0.82 -9.70
CA MET A 233 -23.78 1.06 -8.87
C MET A 233 -23.90 2.30 -7.98
N TYR A 234 -24.72 3.27 -8.40
CA TYR A 234 -24.89 4.54 -7.71
C TYR A 234 -26.24 4.66 -7.00
N THR A 235 -27.23 3.86 -7.38
CA THR A 235 -28.58 3.92 -6.81
C THR A 235 -28.91 2.76 -5.86
N GLU A 236 -28.33 1.57 -6.08
CA GLU A 236 -28.70 0.34 -5.35
C GLU A 236 -27.51 -0.30 -4.62
N LEU A 237 -26.31 -0.23 -5.20
CA LEU A 237 -25.15 -1.00 -4.75
C LEU A 237 -24.09 -0.16 -4.02
N SER A 238 -24.25 1.16 -3.95
CA SER A 238 -23.42 2.04 -3.11
C SER A 238 -24.17 2.45 -1.85
N SER A 239 -23.53 2.33 -0.70
CA SER A 239 -24.00 2.95 0.54
C SER A 239 -23.76 4.47 0.54
N GLU A 240 -24.58 5.22 1.30
CA GLU A 240 -24.34 6.65 1.57
C GLU A 240 -22.95 6.88 2.21
N THR A 241 -22.53 5.91 3.03
CA THR A 241 -21.15 5.77 3.48
C THR A 241 -20.30 5.31 2.31
N ARG A 242 -19.42 6.20 1.86
CA ARG A 242 -18.61 6.17 0.63
C ARG A 242 -17.57 5.03 0.55
N LEU A 243 -17.80 3.92 1.23
CA LEU A 243 -16.98 2.72 1.15
C LEU A 243 -17.51 1.83 0.03
N ILE A 244 -16.91 1.90 -1.16
CA ILE A 244 -16.79 0.69 -1.95
C ILE A 244 -15.75 -0.13 -1.20
N SER A 245 -16.20 -1.02 -0.32
CA SER A 245 -15.33 -1.98 0.33
C SER A 245 -14.75 -2.87 -0.78
N ALA A 246 -13.54 -2.54 -1.24
CA ALA A 246 -12.72 -3.50 -1.96
C ALA A 246 -12.21 -4.53 -0.94
N VAL A 247 -13.11 -5.38 -0.45
CA VAL A 247 -12.70 -6.73 -0.10
C VAL A 247 -12.90 -7.52 -1.36
N ILE A 248 -11.84 -7.63 -2.15
CA ILE A 248 -11.85 -8.58 -3.24
C ILE A 248 -10.66 -9.51 -3.02
N ARG A 249 -10.99 -10.53 -2.22
CA ARG A 249 -10.19 -11.56 -1.56
C ARG A 249 -9.40 -11.07 -0.36
#